data_AF-A0A847BFP7-F1
#
_entry.id   AF-A0A847BFP7-F1
#
_cell.length_a   1.000
_cell.length_b   1.000
_cell.length_c   1.000
_cell.angle_alpha   90.00
_cell.angle_beta   90.00
_cell.angle_gamma   90.00
#
_symmetry.space_group_name_H-M   'P 1'
#
loop_
_entity.id
_entity.type
_entity.pdbx_description
1 polymer ?
#
loop_
_entity_poly.entity_id
_entity_poly.type
_entity_poly.pdbx_seq_one_letter_code
_entity_poly.pdbx_strand_id
1 'polypeptide(L)'
;MSQAPGPVMLDLESTKLRSEERDLLRRPEVGGVILFSRNIEHALQVRELCDAVRRIRPELLLAIDQEGGRVQRLTEGVTRLPAMGRIGQEYAENPQVAQRLSLDAGWLLGMEMAACGLDLSFAPVLDVDSGISSVIGDRSFSADPEITAALAGAFVEGLHEAGMAAVGKHYPGHGGVAGDSHFELPVDERPLEELREHDLVPFATLASRLDGIMPAHVIYSAFDSRPAGFSSSWLGLLRESLGFKGTIFSDDLGMAEARFAGGPGERALAALDAGCDMVLVCNDRDAAVQALDACEGRTVRLAKRLRYGRARPDLESLASLGRWRRAHARLEAMASL
;
A
#
# COMPACT_ATOMS: atom_id res chain seq x y z
N MET A 1 -0.65 26.15 13.48
CA MET A 1 -0.92 25.79 12.06
C MET A 1 -0.41 24.37 11.88
N SER A 2 -1.23 23.40 11.46
CA SER A 2 -0.74 22.04 11.22
C SER A 2 0.27 22.09 10.08
N GLN A 3 1.49 21.58 10.28
CA GLN A 3 2.45 21.47 9.19
C GLN A 3 1.92 20.47 8.16
N ALA A 4 2.29 20.65 6.90
CA ALA A 4 2.08 19.61 5.90
C ALA A 4 2.99 18.42 6.23
N PRO A 5 2.57 17.17 5.97
CA PRO A 5 3.44 16.01 6.10
C PRO A 5 4.64 16.15 5.15
N GLY A 6 5.83 15.77 5.61
CA GLY A 6 7.03 15.73 4.77
C GLY A 6 7.02 14.57 3.77
N PRO A 7 8.08 14.43 2.96
CA PRO A 7 8.15 13.41 1.91
C PRO A 7 8.54 12.00 2.40
N VAL A 8 8.98 11.82 3.64
CA VAL A 8 9.52 10.52 4.09
C VAL A 8 8.52 9.79 4.98
N MET A 9 8.19 8.57 4.60
CA MET A 9 7.54 7.59 5.45
C MET A 9 8.60 6.61 5.96
N LEU A 10 8.64 6.43 7.28
CA LEU A 10 9.57 5.53 7.97
C LEU A 10 8.79 4.57 8.88
N ASP A 11 9.48 3.67 9.56
CA ASP A 11 8.86 2.77 10.52
C ASP A 11 9.35 2.97 11.95
N LEU A 12 8.79 2.17 12.85
CA LEU A 12 9.16 2.12 14.27
C LEU A 12 9.86 0.80 14.60
N GLU A 13 10.59 0.77 15.71
CA GLU A 13 11.38 -0.39 16.11
C GLU A 13 10.66 -1.34 17.06
N SER A 14 9.60 -0.87 17.75
CA SER A 14 8.92 -1.68 18.76
C SER A 14 7.41 -1.44 18.84
N THR A 15 6.75 -2.10 19.78
CA THR A 15 5.31 -1.99 20.05
C THR A 15 4.95 -0.73 20.84
N LYS A 16 5.94 0.06 21.28
CA LYS A 16 5.75 1.35 21.97
C LYS A 16 6.75 2.38 21.46
N LEU A 17 6.35 3.66 21.45
CA LEU A 17 7.26 4.74 21.05
C LEU A 17 8.41 4.91 22.04
N ARG A 18 9.63 4.75 21.52
CA ARG A 18 10.88 5.03 22.22
C ARG A 18 11.16 6.54 22.27
N SER A 19 12.06 6.97 23.15
CA SER A 19 12.48 8.37 23.27
C SER A 19 13.03 8.94 21.97
N GLU A 20 13.93 8.19 21.33
CA GLU A 20 14.66 8.58 20.13
C GLU A 20 13.70 8.74 18.93
N GLU A 21 12.68 7.89 18.85
CA GLU A 21 11.63 7.99 17.83
C GLU A 21 10.77 9.24 18.01
N ARG A 22 10.59 9.74 19.24
CA ARG A 22 9.82 10.97 19.48
C ARG A 22 10.50 12.18 18.86
N ASP A 23 11.82 12.26 18.96
CA ASP A 23 12.60 13.34 18.38
C ASP A 23 12.63 13.23 16.86
N LEU A 24 12.80 12.01 16.35
CA LEU A 24 12.76 11.75 14.91
C LEU A 24 11.41 12.15 14.30
N LEU A 25 10.29 11.76 14.92
CA LEU A 25 8.95 12.07 14.41
C LEU A 25 8.65 13.57 14.37
N ARG A 26 9.34 14.41 15.17
CA ARG A 26 9.15 15.87 15.14
C ARG A 26 9.78 16.53 13.92
N ARG A 27 10.68 15.84 13.22
CA ARG A 27 11.29 16.38 12.00
C ARG A 27 10.23 16.68 10.94
N PRO A 28 10.26 17.85 10.29
CA PRO A 28 9.26 18.23 9.31
C PRO A 28 9.30 17.36 8.05
N GLU A 29 10.44 16.71 7.76
CA GLU A 29 10.58 15.79 6.63
C GLU A 29 9.82 14.47 6.82
N VAL A 30 9.44 14.14 8.06
CA VAL A 30 8.60 12.97 8.34
C VAL A 30 7.16 13.29 7.94
N GLY A 31 6.64 12.52 6.99
CA GLY A 31 5.27 12.57 6.51
C GLY A 31 4.40 11.41 6.96
N GLY A 32 5.01 10.28 7.31
CA GLY A 32 4.25 9.12 7.74
C GLY A 32 5.05 8.08 8.52
N VAL A 33 4.29 7.17 9.11
CA VAL A 33 4.79 5.99 9.80
C VAL A 33 4.09 4.76 9.25
N ILE A 34 4.84 3.76 8.80
CA ILE A 34 4.32 2.44 8.44
C ILE A 34 4.61 1.45 9.58
N LEU A 35 3.60 0.64 9.94
CA LEU A 35 3.73 -0.39 10.97
C LEU A 35 3.94 -1.77 10.35
N PHE A 36 4.87 -2.53 10.93
CA PHE A 36 5.15 -3.93 10.62
C PHE A 36 4.76 -4.84 11.79
N SER A 37 4.84 -6.16 11.58
CA SER A 37 4.51 -7.16 12.60
C SER A 37 5.26 -6.96 13.94
N ARG A 38 6.50 -6.47 13.92
CA ARG A 38 7.27 -6.17 15.14
C ARG A 38 6.69 -5.02 15.98
N ASN A 39 5.80 -4.21 15.41
CA ASN A 39 5.15 -3.09 16.10
C ASN A 39 3.78 -3.47 16.67
N ILE A 40 3.33 -4.70 16.44
CA ILE A 40 1.94 -5.12 16.60
C ILE A 40 1.87 -6.30 17.58
N GLU A 41 1.10 -6.12 18.65
CA GLU A 41 0.66 -7.19 19.53
C GLU A 41 -0.80 -7.53 19.23
N HIS A 42 -1.70 -6.56 19.36
CA HIS A 42 -3.13 -6.68 19.10
C HIS A 42 -3.77 -5.31 18.80
N ALA A 43 -5.01 -5.29 18.32
CA ALA A 43 -5.69 -4.08 17.83
C ALA A 43 -5.68 -2.90 18.83
N LEU A 44 -5.95 -3.18 20.12
CA LEU A 44 -5.92 -2.13 21.16
C LEU A 44 -4.54 -1.50 21.35
N GLN A 45 -3.46 -2.30 21.35
CA GLN A 45 -2.10 -1.79 21.46
C GLN A 45 -1.72 -0.95 20.23
N VAL A 46 -2.13 -1.37 19.02
CA VAL A 46 -1.90 -0.59 17.79
C VAL A 46 -2.58 0.78 17.87
N ARG A 47 -3.80 0.84 18.43
CA ARG A 47 -4.50 2.11 18.66
C ARG A 47 -3.74 3.01 19.62
N GLU A 48 -3.28 2.48 20.76
CA GLU A 48 -2.47 3.24 21.71
C GLU A 48 -1.17 3.77 21.08
N LEU A 49 -0.52 2.96 20.24
CA LEU A 49 0.67 3.35 19.50
C LEU A 49 0.36 4.48 18.51
N CYS A 50 -0.72 4.36 17.73
CA CYS A 50 -1.16 5.40 16.80
C CYS A 50 -1.49 6.72 17.53
N ASP A 51 -2.18 6.65 18.67
CA ASP A 51 -2.49 7.82 19.50
C ASP A 51 -1.23 8.45 20.09
N ALA A 52 -0.22 7.65 20.45
CA ALA A 52 1.07 8.15 20.90
C ALA A 52 1.82 8.90 19.78
N VAL A 53 1.79 8.43 18.54
CA VAL A 53 2.37 9.13 17.38
C VAL A 53 1.62 10.44 17.12
N ARG A 54 0.28 10.41 17.09
CA ARG A 54 -0.54 11.61 16.82
C ARG A 54 -0.43 12.70 17.88
N ARG A 55 -0.15 12.34 19.14
CA ARG A 55 0.14 13.33 20.20
C ARG A 55 1.41 14.12 19.93
N ILE A 56 2.36 13.56 19.17
CA ILE A 56 3.59 14.25 18.77
C ILE A 56 3.30 15.07 17.51
N ARG A 57 2.70 14.43 16.50
CA ARG A 57 2.40 15.02 15.19
C ARG A 57 1.05 14.53 14.66
N PRO A 58 -0.04 15.30 14.82
CA PRO A 58 -1.39 14.87 14.43
C PRO A 58 -1.60 14.71 12.92
N GLU A 59 -0.75 15.32 12.09
CA GLU A 59 -0.80 15.33 10.62
C GLU A 59 -0.17 14.10 9.95
N LEU A 60 0.65 13.31 10.66
CA LEU A 60 1.33 12.16 10.07
C LEU A 60 0.33 11.14 9.55
N LEU A 61 0.66 10.56 8.39
CA LEU A 61 -0.01 9.40 7.83
C LEU A 61 0.44 8.16 8.58
N LEU A 62 -0.50 7.38 9.11
CA LEU A 62 -0.21 6.10 9.75
C LEU A 62 -0.68 4.98 8.83
N ALA A 63 0.25 4.13 8.40
CA ALA A 63 0.01 3.11 7.40
C ALA A 63 0.34 1.70 7.92
N ILE A 64 -0.24 0.70 7.27
CA ILE A 64 0.05 -0.72 7.49
C ILE A 64 -0.02 -1.44 6.15
N ASP A 65 0.58 -2.62 6.07
CA ASP A 65 0.41 -3.54 4.96
C ASP A 65 -0.59 -4.65 5.33
N GLN A 66 -1.88 -4.35 5.17
CA GLN A 66 -2.98 -5.25 5.50
C GLN A 66 -3.76 -5.55 4.21
N GLU A 67 -3.49 -6.70 3.59
CA GLU A 67 -4.12 -7.16 2.35
C GLU A 67 -5.09 -8.33 2.61
N GLY A 68 -4.81 -9.14 3.64
CA GLY A 68 -5.43 -10.44 3.87
C GLY A 68 -4.51 -11.59 3.48
N GLY A 69 -4.93 -12.83 3.77
CA GLY A 69 -4.12 -14.02 3.52
C GLY A 69 -2.75 -13.93 4.20
N ARG A 70 -1.68 -14.14 3.43
CA ARG A 70 -0.29 -14.13 3.94
C ARG A 70 0.23 -12.73 4.28
N VAL A 71 -0.37 -11.67 3.73
CA VAL A 71 0.03 -10.27 3.99
C VAL A 71 -1.02 -9.61 4.87
N GLN A 72 -1.01 -9.99 6.13
CA GLN A 72 -1.87 -9.43 7.16
C GLN A 72 -1.06 -9.31 8.46
N ARG A 73 -0.56 -8.09 8.75
CA ARG A 73 0.32 -7.87 9.91
C ARG A 73 -0.44 -7.90 11.23
N LEU A 74 -1.66 -7.37 11.26
CA LEU A 74 -2.52 -7.38 12.45
C LEU A 74 -3.55 -8.51 12.33
N THR A 75 -3.48 -9.46 13.27
CA THR A 75 -4.38 -10.63 13.30
C THR A 75 -5.20 -10.76 14.58
N GLU A 76 -4.78 -10.15 15.69
CA GLU A 76 -5.50 -10.22 16.96
C GLU A 76 -6.37 -8.97 17.18
N GLY A 77 -7.66 -9.18 17.44
CA GLY A 77 -8.63 -8.11 17.62
C GLY A 77 -9.20 -7.51 16.32
N VAL A 78 -8.93 -8.15 15.18
CA VAL A 78 -9.46 -7.81 13.85
C VAL A 78 -9.82 -9.08 13.09
N THR A 79 -10.53 -8.95 11.97
CA THR A 79 -10.90 -10.09 11.13
C THR A 79 -9.68 -10.67 10.41
N ARG A 80 -9.55 -12.01 10.40
CA ARG A 80 -8.64 -12.69 9.45
C ARG A 80 -9.26 -12.68 8.06
N LEU A 81 -8.70 -11.90 7.15
CA LEU A 81 -9.19 -11.80 5.78
C LEU A 81 -8.62 -12.94 4.92
N PRO A 82 -9.38 -13.49 3.97
CA PRO A 82 -8.85 -14.47 3.03
C PRO A 82 -7.82 -13.82 2.10
N ALA A 83 -6.98 -14.62 1.46
CA ALA A 83 -6.19 -14.14 0.33
C ALA A 83 -7.13 -13.69 -0.81
N MET A 84 -6.78 -12.61 -1.51
CA MET A 84 -7.67 -12.04 -2.54
C MET A 84 -7.93 -13.02 -3.69
N GLY A 85 -6.97 -13.90 -4.02
CA GLY A 85 -7.16 -14.96 -5.01
C GLY A 85 -8.27 -15.95 -4.66
N ARG A 86 -8.59 -16.13 -3.38
CA ARG A 86 -9.75 -16.95 -2.96
C ARG A 86 -11.08 -16.28 -3.28
N ILE A 87 -11.15 -14.96 -3.13
CA ILE A 87 -12.34 -14.22 -3.59
C ILE A 87 -12.41 -14.27 -5.13
N GLY A 88 -11.25 -14.23 -5.80
CA GLY A 88 -11.10 -14.45 -7.22
C GLY A 88 -11.72 -15.74 -7.75
N GLN A 89 -11.46 -16.86 -7.06
CA GLN A 89 -11.96 -18.19 -7.45
C GLN A 89 -13.50 -18.24 -7.51
N GLU A 90 -14.20 -17.51 -6.65
CA GLU A 90 -15.67 -17.42 -6.64
C GLU A 90 -16.23 -16.74 -7.90
N TYR A 91 -15.41 -15.97 -8.63
CA TYR A 91 -15.86 -15.20 -9.78
C TYR A 91 -16.32 -16.09 -10.94
N ALA A 92 -15.69 -17.26 -11.14
CA ALA A 92 -16.02 -18.16 -12.24
C ALA A 92 -17.46 -18.69 -12.14
N GLU A 93 -17.93 -18.96 -10.92
CA GLU A 93 -19.27 -19.48 -10.68
C GLU A 93 -20.29 -18.36 -10.42
N ASN A 94 -19.90 -17.31 -9.70
CA ASN A 94 -20.81 -16.24 -9.31
C ASN A 94 -20.11 -14.86 -9.22
N PRO A 95 -19.95 -14.16 -10.37
CA PRO A 95 -19.29 -12.86 -10.44
C PRO A 95 -19.85 -11.81 -9.48
N GLN A 96 -21.17 -11.76 -9.31
CA GLN A 96 -21.83 -10.78 -8.44
C GLN A 96 -21.53 -11.04 -6.97
N VAL A 97 -21.44 -12.32 -6.57
CA VAL A 97 -21.05 -12.69 -5.22
C VAL A 97 -19.58 -12.37 -4.95
N ALA A 98 -18.67 -12.67 -5.89
CA ALA A 98 -17.25 -12.35 -5.76
C ALA A 98 -16.98 -10.85 -5.66
N GLN A 99 -17.66 -10.03 -6.47
CA GLN A 99 -17.60 -8.57 -6.37
C GLN A 99 -18.13 -8.08 -5.02
N ARG A 100 -19.24 -8.65 -4.54
CA ARG A 100 -19.79 -8.29 -3.23
C ARG A 100 -18.85 -8.64 -2.08
N LEU A 101 -18.21 -9.81 -2.15
CA LEU A 101 -17.18 -10.23 -1.20
C LEU A 101 -16.00 -9.27 -1.18
N SER A 102 -15.51 -8.86 -2.36
CA SER A 102 -14.41 -7.89 -2.48
C SER A 102 -14.77 -6.53 -1.90
N LEU A 103 -15.99 -6.05 -2.19
CA LEU A 103 -16.52 -4.81 -1.63
C LEU A 103 -16.63 -4.88 -0.10
N ASP A 104 -17.20 -5.96 0.44
CA ASP A 104 -17.32 -6.13 1.89
C ASP A 104 -15.94 -6.32 2.56
N ALA A 105 -14.96 -6.95 1.88
CA ALA A 105 -13.58 -7.06 2.37
C ALA A 105 -12.89 -5.70 2.46
N GLY A 106 -12.96 -4.88 1.41
CA GLY A 106 -12.40 -3.52 1.42
C GLY A 106 -13.06 -2.65 2.49
N TRP A 107 -14.38 -2.72 2.63
CA TRP A 107 -15.11 -1.99 3.66
C TRP A 107 -14.74 -2.43 5.08
N LEU A 108 -14.69 -3.74 5.33
CA LEU A 108 -14.34 -4.31 6.62
C LEU A 108 -12.92 -3.90 7.04
N LEU A 109 -11.96 -4.05 6.13
CA LEU A 109 -10.58 -3.65 6.33
C LEU A 109 -10.48 -2.17 6.68
N GLY A 110 -11.12 -1.30 5.89
CA GLY A 110 -11.12 0.14 6.12
C GLY A 110 -11.69 0.51 7.48
N MET A 111 -12.77 -0.13 7.92
CA MET A 111 -13.38 0.11 9.23
C MET A 111 -12.50 -0.34 10.39
N GLU A 112 -11.92 -1.54 10.30
CA GLU A 112 -11.07 -2.11 11.36
C GLU A 112 -9.74 -1.36 11.51
N MET A 113 -9.07 -1.07 10.39
CA MET A 113 -7.82 -0.29 10.42
C MET A 113 -8.08 1.14 10.92
N ALA A 114 -9.21 1.74 10.53
CA ALA A 114 -9.59 3.05 11.04
C ALA A 114 -9.85 3.04 12.56
N ALA A 115 -10.48 1.98 13.08
CA ALA A 115 -10.70 1.76 14.51
C ALA A 115 -9.40 1.59 15.29
N CYS A 116 -8.36 1.04 14.65
CA CYS A 116 -7.00 0.92 15.17
C CYS A 116 -6.18 2.24 15.08
N GLY A 117 -6.74 3.33 14.54
CA GLY A 117 -6.05 4.63 14.44
C GLY A 117 -5.27 4.86 13.14
N LEU A 118 -5.23 3.88 12.24
CA LEU A 118 -4.49 3.91 10.97
C LEU A 118 -5.24 4.71 9.89
N ASP A 119 -4.52 5.47 9.06
CA ASP A 119 -5.08 6.26 7.97
C ASP A 119 -5.35 5.44 6.70
N LEU A 120 -4.45 4.51 6.39
CA LEU A 120 -4.52 3.71 5.17
C LEU A 120 -3.87 2.34 5.37
N SER A 121 -4.29 1.40 4.52
CA SER A 121 -3.53 0.19 4.24
C SER A 121 -2.99 0.29 2.81
N PHE A 122 -1.80 -0.26 2.55
CA PHE A 122 -1.27 -0.38 1.20
C PHE A 122 -1.99 -1.50 0.42
N ALA A 123 -3.23 -1.25 0.04
CA ALA A 123 -4.12 -2.16 -0.67
C ALA A 123 -5.09 -1.39 -1.60
N PRO A 124 -5.58 -2.01 -2.70
CA PRO A 124 -5.40 -3.41 -3.08
C PRO A 124 -4.14 -3.71 -3.91
N VAL A 125 -3.78 -4.99 -3.96
CA VAL A 125 -2.90 -5.54 -5.01
C VAL A 125 -3.65 -5.55 -6.34
N LEU A 126 -3.01 -5.02 -7.38
CA LEU A 126 -3.51 -4.91 -8.75
C LEU A 126 -2.69 -5.75 -9.74
N ASP A 127 -1.64 -6.41 -9.27
CA ASP A 127 -0.82 -7.30 -10.08
C ASP A 127 -1.65 -8.46 -10.62
N VAL A 128 -1.48 -8.77 -11.90
CA VAL A 128 -2.12 -9.91 -12.57
C VAL A 128 -1.12 -11.07 -12.59
N ASP A 129 -1.22 -11.97 -11.61
CA ASP A 129 -0.28 -13.09 -11.49
C ASP A 129 -0.40 -14.07 -12.65
N SER A 130 0.69 -14.26 -13.38
CA SER A 130 0.79 -15.24 -14.47
C SER A 130 1.19 -16.64 -13.97
N GLY A 131 1.22 -16.85 -12.65
CA GLY A 131 1.54 -18.12 -11.99
C GLY A 131 3.04 -18.39 -11.85
N ILE A 132 3.87 -17.40 -12.16
CA ILE A 132 5.34 -17.49 -12.06
C ILE A 132 5.90 -16.65 -10.90
N SER A 133 5.14 -15.68 -10.39
CA SER A 133 5.63 -14.78 -9.36
C SER A 133 5.55 -15.42 -7.98
N SER A 134 6.71 -15.58 -7.34
CA SER A 134 6.78 -16.06 -5.95
C SER A 134 6.24 -15.05 -4.92
N VAL A 135 6.22 -13.76 -5.30
CA VAL A 135 5.83 -12.63 -4.44
C VAL A 135 4.33 -12.35 -4.50
N ILE A 136 3.71 -12.44 -5.68
CA ILE A 136 2.29 -12.13 -5.88
C ILE A 136 1.44 -13.34 -5.51
N GLY A 137 1.45 -14.41 -6.31
CA GLY A 137 0.67 -15.62 -6.05
C GLY A 137 -0.79 -15.32 -5.68
N ASP A 138 -1.23 -15.90 -4.55
CA ASP A 138 -2.59 -15.76 -4.01
C ASP A 138 -2.98 -14.35 -3.53
N ARG A 139 -2.05 -13.37 -3.56
CA ARG A 139 -2.35 -11.95 -3.32
C ARG A 139 -3.05 -11.31 -4.51
N SER A 140 -2.82 -11.81 -5.73
CA SER A 140 -3.59 -11.37 -6.90
C SER A 140 -5.04 -11.82 -6.77
N PHE A 141 -5.98 -11.00 -7.25
CA PHE A 141 -7.37 -11.41 -7.40
C PHE A 141 -7.55 -12.47 -8.49
N SER A 142 -6.80 -12.41 -9.59
CA SER A 142 -6.96 -13.32 -10.72
C SER A 142 -5.73 -13.30 -11.64
N ALA A 143 -5.60 -14.33 -12.47
CA ALA A 143 -4.70 -14.32 -13.63
C ALA A 143 -5.33 -13.62 -14.85
N ASP A 144 -6.62 -13.28 -14.79
CA ASP A 144 -7.32 -12.50 -15.81
C ASP A 144 -7.31 -11.01 -15.41
N PRO A 145 -6.82 -10.11 -16.29
CA PRO A 145 -6.71 -8.68 -15.99
C PRO A 145 -8.06 -7.99 -15.77
N GLU A 146 -9.11 -8.39 -16.49
CA GLU A 146 -10.45 -7.81 -16.37
C GLU A 146 -11.13 -8.24 -15.08
N ILE A 147 -10.95 -9.51 -14.67
CA ILE A 147 -11.42 -10.00 -13.38
C ILE A 147 -10.71 -9.27 -12.24
N THR A 148 -9.38 -9.10 -12.34
CA THR A 148 -8.59 -8.35 -11.36
C THR A 148 -9.08 -6.91 -11.25
N ALA A 149 -9.30 -6.22 -12.38
CA ALA A 149 -9.83 -4.86 -12.40
C ALA A 149 -11.22 -4.76 -11.76
N ALA A 150 -12.12 -5.71 -12.04
CA ALA A 150 -13.47 -5.74 -11.49
C ALA A 150 -13.48 -5.95 -9.97
N LEU A 151 -12.76 -6.96 -9.47
CA LEU A 151 -12.72 -7.30 -8.05
C LEU A 151 -11.95 -6.26 -7.22
N ALA A 152 -10.78 -5.83 -7.70
CA ALA A 152 -10.05 -4.75 -7.05
C ALA A 152 -10.84 -3.43 -7.08
N GLY A 153 -11.58 -3.17 -8.16
CA GLY A 153 -12.49 -2.03 -8.24
C GLY A 153 -13.59 -2.07 -7.17
N ALA A 154 -14.18 -3.24 -6.91
CA ALA A 154 -15.15 -3.41 -5.83
C ALA A 154 -14.49 -3.22 -4.45
N PHE A 155 -13.27 -3.72 -4.25
CA PHE A 155 -12.48 -3.52 -3.02
C PHE A 155 -12.18 -2.03 -2.76
N VAL A 156 -11.77 -1.29 -3.79
CA VAL A 156 -11.54 0.17 -3.74
C VAL A 156 -12.81 0.90 -3.30
N GLU A 157 -13.96 0.53 -3.86
CA GLU A 157 -15.25 1.09 -3.45
C GLU A 157 -15.55 0.81 -1.97
N GLY A 158 -15.29 -0.41 -1.50
CA GLY A 158 -15.40 -0.76 -0.08
C GLY A 158 -14.55 0.12 0.84
N LEU A 159 -13.27 0.33 0.50
CA LEU A 159 -12.38 1.22 1.26
C LEU A 159 -12.95 2.65 1.32
N HIS A 160 -13.42 3.17 0.20
CA HIS A 160 -14.02 4.51 0.13
C HIS A 160 -15.32 4.62 0.92
N GLU A 161 -16.17 3.59 0.90
CA GLU A 161 -17.37 3.51 1.74
C GLU A 161 -17.03 3.56 3.23
N ALA A 162 -15.93 2.92 3.63
CA ALA A 162 -15.39 2.98 4.99
C ALA A 162 -14.74 4.35 5.29
N GLY A 163 -14.36 5.12 4.28
CA GLY A 163 -13.68 6.42 4.41
C GLY A 163 -12.15 6.35 4.40
N MET A 164 -11.59 5.20 4.00
CA MET A 164 -10.16 4.95 3.86
C MET A 164 -9.72 5.15 2.40
N ALA A 165 -8.51 5.68 2.21
CA ALA A 165 -7.89 5.82 0.89
C ALA A 165 -7.48 4.46 0.31
N ALA A 166 -7.55 4.32 -1.02
CA ALA A 166 -7.08 3.12 -1.71
C ALA A 166 -5.73 3.34 -2.39
N VAL A 167 -4.78 2.42 -2.16
CA VAL A 167 -3.42 2.49 -2.69
C VAL A 167 -3.11 1.24 -3.51
N GLY A 168 -3.14 1.38 -4.84
CA GLY A 168 -2.91 0.27 -5.78
C GLY A 168 -1.42 -0.08 -5.91
N LYS A 169 -1.08 -1.36 -5.98
CA LYS A 169 0.31 -1.83 -6.13
C LYS A 169 0.42 -3.16 -6.89
N HIS A 170 1.51 -3.48 -7.58
CA HIS A 170 2.74 -2.69 -7.73
C HIS A 170 2.87 -2.22 -9.18
N TYR A 171 2.68 -0.93 -9.44
CA TYR A 171 2.63 -0.38 -10.80
C TYR A 171 3.98 -0.51 -11.55
N PRO A 172 4.04 -0.92 -12.83
CA PRO A 172 2.96 -1.26 -13.75
C PRO A 172 2.49 -2.73 -13.73
N GLY A 173 3.02 -3.55 -12.84
CA GLY A 173 2.59 -4.93 -12.60
C GLY A 173 3.77 -5.87 -12.34
N HIS A 174 3.76 -6.58 -11.22
CA HIS A 174 4.81 -7.51 -10.80
C HIS A 174 4.48 -8.99 -11.16
N GLY A 175 3.25 -9.27 -11.61
CA GLY A 175 2.77 -10.63 -11.83
C GLY A 175 3.45 -11.40 -12.98
N GLY A 176 4.11 -10.69 -13.90
CA GLY A 176 4.86 -11.28 -15.03
C GLY A 176 6.33 -11.61 -14.77
N VAL A 177 6.83 -11.45 -13.54
CA VAL A 177 8.22 -11.79 -13.18
C VAL A 177 8.27 -12.76 -12.00
N ALA A 178 9.18 -13.72 -12.08
CA ALA A 178 9.35 -14.76 -11.06
C ALA A 178 10.16 -14.29 -9.84
N GLY A 179 11.18 -13.47 -10.11
CA GLY A 179 12.13 -12.98 -9.13
C GLY A 179 11.48 -12.17 -8.03
N ASP A 180 11.99 -12.33 -6.81
CA ASP A 180 11.56 -11.54 -5.67
C ASP A 180 12.42 -10.28 -5.58
N SER A 181 11.79 -9.12 -5.69
CA SER A 181 12.46 -7.82 -5.61
C SER A 181 13.16 -7.55 -4.28
N HIS A 182 12.94 -8.40 -3.27
CA HIS A 182 13.65 -8.40 -1.98
C HIS A 182 15.01 -9.13 -1.98
N PHE A 183 15.37 -9.82 -3.06
CA PHE A 183 16.63 -10.59 -3.16
C PHE A 183 17.38 -10.38 -4.48
N GLU A 184 16.69 -9.98 -5.55
CA GLU A 184 17.27 -9.65 -6.84
C GLU A 184 16.46 -8.52 -7.49
N LEU A 185 17.02 -7.81 -8.47
CA LEU A 185 16.25 -6.81 -9.22
C LEU A 185 15.60 -7.49 -10.43
N PRO A 186 14.29 -7.82 -10.41
CA PRO A 186 13.67 -8.59 -11.46
C PRO A 186 13.60 -7.75 -12.73
N VAL A 187 13.73 -8.42 -13.88
CA VAL A 187 13.63 -7.80 -15.20
C VAL A 187 12.47 -8.44 -15.96
N ASP A 188 11.55 -7.61 -16.41
CA ASP A 188 10.54 -7.94 -17.40
C ASP A 188 11.02 -7.45 -18.79
N GLU A 189 11.09 -8.35 -19.75
CA GLU A 189 11.56 -8.05 -21.12
C GLU A 189 10.41 -7.82 -22.11
N ARG A 190 9.15 -7.98 -21.66
CA ARG A 190 7.98 -7.83 -22.53
C ARG A 190 7.88 -6.40 -23.08
N PRO A 191 7.44 -6.23 -24.34
CA PRO A 191 7.19 -4.91 -24.90
C PRO A 191 6.03 -4.21 -24.18
N LEU A 192 6.03 -2.87 -24.20
CA LEU A 192 5.01 -2.06 -23.53
C LEU A 192 3.58 -2.40 -23.99
N GLU A 193 3.39 -2.74 -25.26
CA GLU A 193 2.09 -3.11 -25.82
C GLU A 193 1.51 -4.36 -25.15
N GLU A 194 2.35 -5.36 -24.85
CA GLU A 194 1.92 -6.56 -24.12
C GLU A 194 1.54 -6.23 -22.67
N LEU A 195 2.33 -5.38 -22.00
CA LEU A 195 1.99 -4.89 -20.66
C LEU A 195 0.68 -4.10 -20.66
N ARG A 196 0.40 -3.30 -21.70
CA ARG A 196 -0.84 -2.52 -21.86
C ARG A 196 -2.08 -3.39 -22.00
N GLU A 197 -1.95 -4.52 -22.68
CA GLU A 197 -3.05 -5.46 -22.93
C GLU A 197 -3.27 -6.43 -21.74
N HIS A 198 -2.36 -6.46 -20.76
CA HIS A 198 -2.41 -7.39 -19.65
C HIS A 198 -2.21 -6.68 -18.28
N ASP A 199 -0.96 -6.55 -17.82
CA ASP A 199 -0.62 -6.10 -16.45
C ASP A 199 -1.08 -4.67 -16.13
N LEU A 200 -1.11 -3.77 -17.13
CA LEU A 200 -1.55 -2.39 -16.97
C LEU A 200 -3.08 -2.23 -16.95
N VAL A 201 -3.85 -3.23 -17.36
CA VAL A 201 -5.32 -3.13 -17.48
C VAL A 201 -5.98 -2.73 -16.14
N PRO A 202 -5.65 -3.34 -14.98
CA PRO A 202 -6.22 -2.92 -13.70
C PRO A 202 -5.83 -1.48 -13.33
N PHE A 203 -4.58 -1.08 -13.58
CA PHE A 203 -4.10 0.27 -13.29
C PHE A 203 -4.79 1.32 -14.17
N ALA A 204 -4.90 1.06 -15.47
CA ALA A 204 -5.60 1.95 -16.41
C ALA A 204 -7.08 2.10 -16.04
N THR A 205 -7.74 0.99 -15.70
CA THR A 205 -9.16 0.96 -15.32
C THR A 205 -9.43 1.73 -14.02
N LEU A 206 -8.52 1.63 -13.05
CA LEU A 206 -8.73 2.16 -11.70
C LEU A 206 -8.00 3.48 -11.42
N ALA A 207 -7.18 4.00 -12.34
CA ALA A 207 -6.35 5.21 -12.13
C ALA A 207 -7.14 6.42 -11.60
N SER A 208 -8.35 6.65 -12.09
CA SER A 208 -9.18 7.77 -11.64
C SER A 208 -9.79 7.57 -10.24
N ARG A 209 -9.89 6.31 -9.79
CA ARG A 209 -10.49 5.89 -8.51
C ARG A 209 -9.45 5.76 -7.41
N LEU A 210 -8.20 5.43 -7.73
CA LEU A 210 -7.14 5.28 -6.73
C LEU A 210 -6.74 6.62 -6.10
N ASP A 211 -6.36 6.57 -4.82
CA ASP A 211 -5.88 7.73 -4.08
C ASP A 211 -4.36 7.73 -3.92
N GLY A 212 -3.75 6.54 -3.95
CA GLY A 212 -2.33 6.33 -4.08
C GLY A 212 -1.99 5.19 -5.03
N ILE A 213 -0.74 5.18 -5.50
CA ILE A 213 -0.13 4.04 -6.20
C ILE A 213 1.28 3.84 -5.65
N MET A 214 1.69 2.58 -5.53
CA MET A 214 3.08 2.19 -5.26
C MET A 214 3.62 1.45 -6.51
N PRO A 215 4.76 1.86 -7.08
CA PRO A 215 5.38 1.21 -8.21
C PRO A 215 6.15 -0.04 -7.78
N ALA A 216 6.31 -0.98 -8.70
CA ALA A 216 7.12 -2.18 -8.51
C ALA A 216 8.61 -1.86 -8.55
N HIS A 217 9.38 -2.57 -7.74
CA HIS A 217 10.83 -2.60 -7.85
C HIS A 217 11.30 -3.61 -8.92
N VAL A 218 10.85 -3.39 -10.15
CA VAL A 218 11.09 -4.23 -11.35
C VAL A 218 11.57 -3.34 -12.50
N ILE A 219 12.56 -3.80 -13.27
CA ILE A 219 12.99 -3.16 -14.52
C ILE A 219 12.17 -3.72 -15.67
N TYR A 220 11.60 -2.85 -16.51
CA TYR A 220 10.88 -3.24 -17.73
C TYR A 220 11.73 -2.83 -18.93
N SER A 221 12.68 -3.69 -19.29
CA SER A 221 13.86 -3.33 -20.07
C SER A 221 13.55 -2.86 -21.50
N ALA A 222 12.41 -3.29 -22.07
CA ALA A 222 11.94 -2.83 -23.37
C ALA A 222 11.42 -1.38 -23.38
N PHE A 223 11.11 -0.81 -22.21
CA PHE A 223 10.58 0.57 -22.08
C PHE A 223 11.53 1.52 -21.34
N ASP A 224 12.09 1.10 -20.20
CA ASP A 224 13.08 1.88 -19.44
C ASP A 224 14.04 0.94 -18.70
N SER A 225 15.33 1.27 -18.71
CA SER A 225 16.38 0.54 -17.99
C SER A 225 16.32 0.69 -16.46
N ARG A 226 15.50 1.62 -15.96
CA ARG A 226 15.34 1.93 -14.54
C ARG A 226 14.15 1.18 -13.95
N PRO A 227 14.16 0.82 -12.66
CA PRO A 227 12.97 0.29 -12.01
C PRO A 227 11.83 1.32 -12.04
N ALA A 228 10.58 0.86 -12.07
CA ALA A 228 9.43 1.74 -12.29
C ALA A 228 9.36 2.95 -11.34
N GLY A 229 9.69 2.77 -10.05
CA GLY A 229 9.71 3.85 -9.05
C GLY A 229 10.82 4.89 -9.21
N PHE A 230 11.82 4.64 -10.05
CA PHE A 230 12.92 5.55 -10.38
C PHE A 230 12.87 6.03 -11.85
N SER A 231 11.84 5.61 -12.59
CA SER A 231 11.67 5.95 -14.00
C SER A 231 10.66 7.10 -14.16
N SER A 232 11.17 8.26 -14.55
CA SER A 232 10.34 9.38 -14.99
C SER A 232 9.43 9.03 -16.18
N SER A 233 9.82 8.04 -16.99
CA SER A 233 9.03 7.54 -18.12
C SER A 233 7.82 6.75 -17.64
N TRP A 234 8.00 5.83 -16.69
CA TRP A 234 6.90 5.06 -16.09
C TRP A 234 5.95 5.94 -15.29
N LEU A 235 6.50 6.78 -14.40
CA LEU A 235 5.66 7.68 -13.59
C LEU A 235 5.01 8.78 -14.45
N GLY A 236 5.67 9.20 -15.54
CA GLY A 236 5.09 10.06 -16.57
C GLY A 236 3.93 9.38 -17.30
N LEU A 237 4.09 8.12 -17.73
CA LEU A 237 3.00 7.34 -18.35
C LEU A 237 1.80 7.22 -17.41
N LEU A 238 2.04 6.96 -16.12
CA LEU A 238 0.99 6.90 -15.11
C LEU A 238 0.22 8.23 -14.98
N ARG A 239 0.96 9.34 -14.88
CA ARG A 239 0.38 10.69 -14.71
C ARG A 239 -0.35 11.17 -15.96
N GLU A 240 0.29 11.04 -17.12
CA GLU A 240 -0.14 11.67 -18.37
C GLU A 240 -1.03 10.76 -19.20
N SER A 241 -0.63 9.50 -19.41
CA SER A 241 -1.36 8.56 -20.26
C SER A 241 -2.54 7.92 -19.53
N LEU A 242 -2.35 7.49 -18.27
CA LEU A 242 -3.43 6.90 -17.46
C LEU A 242 -4.22 7.95 -16.66
N GLY A 243 -3.77 9.20 -16.64
CA GLY A 243 -4.47 10.31 -15.99
C GLY A 243 -4.53 10.20 -14.46
N PHE A 244 -3.59 9.49 -13.83
CA PHE A 244 -3.57 9.28 -12.38
C PHE A 244 -3.24 10.58 -11.63
N LYS A 245 -4.10 10.97 -10.69
CA LYS A 245 -3.99 12.23 -9.92
C LYS A 245 -3.73 12.01 -8.42
N GLY A 246 -3.54 10.78 -7.98
CA GLY A 246 -3.30 10.45 -6.58
C GLY A 246 -1.84 10.62 -6.16
N THR A 247 -1.51 10.15 -4.96
CA THR A 247 -0.14 10.15 -4.43
C THR A 247 0.65 8.98 -5.01
N ILE A 248 1.88 9.21 -5.47
CA ILE A 248 2.81 8.13 -5.81
C ILE A 248 3.72 7.90 -4.60
N PHE A 249 3.60 6.73 -3.97
CA PHE A 249 4.56 6.27 -2.98
C PHE A 249 5.74 5.62 -3.71
N SER A 250 6.98 5.70 -3.21
CA SER A 250 8.00 4.75 -3.65
C SER A 250 7.71 3.36 -3.08
N ASP A 251 8.34 2.33 -3.64
CA ASP A 251 8.55 1.08 -2.89
C ASP A 251 9.57 1.30 -1.76
N ASP A 252 9.85 0.28 -0.94
CA ASP A 252 10.80 0.39 0.17
C ASP A 252 12.25 0.62 -0.32
N LEU A 253 12.77 1.82 -0.04
CA LEU A 253 14.14 2.20 -0.38
C LEU A 253 15.18 1.63 0.61
N GLY A 254 14.75 1.05 1.73
CA GLY A 254 15.61 0.35 2.69
C GLY A 254 16.08 -1.03 2.22
N MET A 255 15.45 -1.58 1.17
CA MET A 255 15.76 -2.91 0.65
C MET A 255 17.19 -3.00 0.09
N ALA A 256 17.82 -4.16 0.32
CA ALA A 256 19.24 -4.41 0.07
C ALA A 256 19.62 -4.26 -1.42
N GLU A 257 18.69 -4.54 -2.35
CA GLU A 257 18.89 -4.44 -3.79
C GLU A 257 18.44 -3.12 -4.43
N ALA A 258 17.86 -2.18 -3.67
CA ALA A 258 17.48 -0.87 -4.21
C ALA A 258 18.67 0.02 -4.63
N ARG A 259 19.87 -0.56 -4.85
CA ARG A 259 21.16 0.07 -5.16
C ARG A 259 21.23 0.75 -6.53
N PHE A 260 20.09 1.06 -7.13
CA PHE A 260 20.01 1.75 -8.41
C PHE A 260 20.56 3.20 -8.36
N ALA A 261 20.50 3.86 -7.20
CA ALA A 261 20.89 5.27 -7.06
C ALA A 261 21.73 5.55 -5.80
N GLY A 262 22.81 4.78 -5.59
CA GLY A 262 23.77 5.07 -4.54
C GLY A 262 23.22 4.90 -3.12
N GLY A 263 23.53 5.85 -2.23
CA GLY A 263 23.14 5.80 -0.81
C GLY A 263 21.66 6.10 -0.56
N PRO A 264 21.10 5.80 0.64
CA PRO A 264 19.70 6.03 0.98
C PRO A 264 19.16 7.44 0.66
N GLY A 265 19.95 8.48 0.95
CA GLY A 265 19.58 9.86 0.62
C GLY A 265 19.49 10.13 -0.88
N GLU A 266 20.44 9.61 -1.66
CA GLU A 266 20.44 9.73 -3.13
C GLU A 266 19.27 8.96 -3.75
N ARG A 267 18.93 7.78 -3.20
CA ARG A 267 17.75 7.01 -3.61
C ARG A 267 16.44 7.74 -3.34
N ALA A 268 16.32 8.35 -2.17
CA ALA A 268 15.14 9.15 -1.82
C ALA A 268 14.96 10.30 -2.81
N LEU A 269 16.03 11.06 -3.10
CA LEU A 269 15.99 12.14 -4.08
C LEU A 269 15.67 11.62 -5.48
N ALA A 270 16.29 10.53 -5.93
CA ALA A 270 16.05 9.96 -7.26
C ALA A 270 14.58 9.51 -7.46
N ALA A 271 13.98 8.86 -6.46
CA ALA A 271 12.56 8.48 -6.53
C ALA A 271 11.63 9.70 -6.56
N LEU A 272 11.93 10.70 -5.73
CA LEU A 272 11.15 11.94 -5.68
C LEU A 272 11.31 12.80 -6.95
N ASP A 273 12.47 12.77 -7.60
CA ASP A 273 12.74 13.48 -8.86
C ASP A 273 12.15 12.73 -10.07
N ALA A 274 12.02 11.40 -9.99
CA ALA A 274 11.29 10.60 -10.97
C ALA A 274 9.78 10.89 -10.94
N GLY A 275 9.23 11.32 -9.81
CA GLY A 275 7.82 11.70 -9.67
C GLY A 275 7.09 11.10 -8.47
N CYS A 276 7.79 10.42 -7.55
CA CYS A 276 7.20 10.03 -6.28
C CYS A 276 6.87 11.26 -5.41
N ASP A 277 5.78 11.17 -4.67
CA ASP A 277 5.33 12.19 -3.72
C ASP A 277 5.75 11.87 -2.28
N MET A 278 5.90 10.58 -1.95
CA MET A 278 6.36 10.13 -0.64
C MET A 278 7.24 8.90 -0.80
N VAL A 279 8.40 8.90 -0.15
CA VAL A 279 9.33 7.77 -0.18
C VAL A 279 9.22 6.94 1.09
N LEU A 280 9.30 5.62 0.95
CA LEU A 280 9.32 4.68 2.06
C LEU A 280 10.76 4.28 2.36
N VAL A 281 11.17 4.38 3.61
CA VAL A 281 12.45 3.83 4.09
C VAL A 281 12.18 3.00 5.33
N CYS A 282 12.16 1.68 5.15
CA CYS A 282 11.78 0.72 6.17
C CYS A 282 12.99 -0.12 6.60
N ASN A 283 12.89 -0.68 7.81
CA ASN A 283 13.78 -1.68 8.40
C ASN A 283 15.25 -1.25 8.57
N ASP A 284 15.57 0.01 8.33
CA ASP A 284 16.90 0.60 8.47
C ASP A 284 16.78 2.06 8.96
N ARG A 285 17.02 2.26 10.26
CA ARG A 285 16.93 3.58 10.90
C ARG A 285 17.99 4.55 10.37
N ASP A 286 19.20 4.07 10.10
CA ASP A 286 20.29 4.93 9.63
C ASP A 286 20.02 5.38 8.19
N ALA A 287 19.48 4.49 7.35
CA ALA A 287 19.00 4.85 6.02
C ALA A 287 17.85 5.87 6.08
N ALA A 288 16.91 5.69 7.01
CA ALA A 288 15.80 6.63 7.20
C ALA A 288 16.31 8.03 7.60
N VAL A 289 17.30 8.10 8.51
CA VAL A 289 17.94 9.38 8.89
C VAL A 289 18.63 10.03 7.69
N GLN A 290 19.40 9.28 6.90
CA GLN A 290 20.04 9.79 5.69
C GLN A 290 19.03 10.31 4.66
N ALA A 291 17.90 9.64 4.48
CA ALA A 291 16.83 10.09 3.60
C ALA A 291 16.17 11.38 4.10
N LEU A 292 15.94 11.49 5.42
CA LEU A 292 15.40 12.71 6.03
C LEU A 292 16.37 13.89 5.87
N ASP A 293 17.66 13.68 6.07
CA ASP A 293 18.70 14.71 5.88
C ASP A 293 18.77 15.17 4.42
N ALA A 294 18.72 14.24 3.47
CA ALA A 294 18.70 14.57 2.05
C ALA A 294 17.43 15.33 1.62
N CYS A 295 16.31 15.11 2.31
CA CYS A 295 15.03 15.76 2.01
C CYS A 295 14.82 17.10 2.76
N GLU A 296 15.81 17.59 3.52
CA GLU A 296 15.69 18.83 4.27
C GLU A 296 15.31 20.01 3.35
N GLY A 297 14.28 20.77 3.74
CA GLY A 297 13.75 21.90 2.98
C GLY A 297 12.93 21.52 1.73
N ARG A 298 12.80 20.24 1.38
CA ARG A 298 11.97 19.80 0.27
C ARG A 298 10.51 19.77 0.68
N THR A 299 9.67 20.51 -0.05
CA THR A 299 8.22 20.46 0.14
C THR A 299 7.61 19.52 -0.90
N VAL A 300 6.77 18.59 -0.47
CA VAL A 300 5.98 17.78 -1.39
C VAL A 300 4.49 18.05 -1.17
N ARG A 301 3.76 18.09 -2.28
CA ARG A 301 2.32 18.29 -2.28
C ARG A 301 1.64 16.96 -2.50
N LEU A 302 1.18 16.33 -1.41
CA LEU A 302 0.29 15.18 -1.52
C LEU A 302 -0.98 15.59 -2.28
N ALA A 303 -1.21 14.97 -3.43
CA ALA A 303 -2.23 15.39 -4.39
C ALA A 303 -3.66 15.15 -3.90
N LYS A 304 -3.86 14.19 -2.99
CA LYS A 304 -5.15 13.82 -2.39
C LYS A 304 -5.06 13.68 -0.87
N ARG A 305 -6.22 13.77 -0.20
CA ARG A 305 -6.32 13.54 1.25
C ARG A 305 -6.26 12.04 1.53
N LEU A 306 -5.08 11.57 1.91
CA LEU A 306 -4.84 10.17 2.30
C LEU A 306 -5.23 9.84 3.73
N ARG A 307 -5.40 10.87 4.58
CA ARG A 307 -5.88 10.70 5.95
C ARG A 307 -7.31 10.20 5.96
N TYR A 308 -7.61 9.33 6.92
CA TYR A 308 -8.96 8.79 7.09
C TYR A 308 -9.99 9.91 7.16
N GLY A 309 -11.03 9.81 6.32
CA GLY A 309 -11.91 10.93 5.99
C GLY A 309 -13.04 11.18 7.01
N ARG A 310 -13.21 10.30 8.00
CA ARG A 310 -14.37 10.27 8.91
C ARG A 310 -13.94 10.26 10.38
N ALA A 311 -14.92 10.39 11.29
CA ALA A 311 -14.68 10.08 12.69
C ALA A 311 -14.30 8.61 12.82
N ARG A 312 -13.19 8.33 13.51
CA ARG A 312 -12.69 6.95 13.68
C ARG A 312 -13.66 6.16 14.55
N PRO A 313 -14.12 4.97 14.10
CA PRO A 313 -14.98 4.14 14.92
C PRO A 313 -14.22 3.62 16.16
N ASP A 314 -14.97 3.21 17.17
CA ASP A 314 -14.39 2.49 18.30
C ASP A 314 -14.31 0.98 18.01
N LEU A 315 -13.22 0.33 18.42
CA LEU A 315 -13.02 -1.11 18.18
C LEU A 315 -14.16 -1.95 18.76
N GLU A 316 -14.61 -1.64 19.98
CA GLU A 316 -15.68 -2.37 20.65
C GLU A 316 -17.03 -2.15 19.95
N SER A 317 -17.20 -0.99 19.32
CA SER A 317 -18.45 -0.63 18.63
C SER A 317 -18.65 -1.35 17.29
N LEU A 318 -17.58 -1.86 16.66
CA LEU A 318 -17.67 -2.51 15.35
C LEU A 318 -18.62 -3.71 15.36
N ALA A 319 -18.57 -4.53 16.42
CA ALA A 319 -19.43 -5.69 16.58
C ALA A 319 -20.93 -5.33 16.67
N SER A 320 -21.28 -4.08 17.00
CA SER A 320 -22.67 -3.61 16.99
C SER A 320 -23.22 -3.39 15.58
N LEU A 321 -22.35 -3.19 14.58
CA LEU A 321 -22.73 -2.95 13.20
C LEU A 321 -23.16 -4.26 12.52
N GLY A 322 -24.41 -4.32 12.05
CA GLY A 322 -24.95 -5.52 11.39
C GLY A 322 -24.19 -5.93 10.12
N ARG A 323 -23.67 -4.95 9.35
CA ARG A 323 -22.81 -5.23 8.18
C ARG A 323 -21.48 -5.84 8.59
N TRP A 324 -20.84 -5.30 9.63
CA TRP A 324 -19.57 -5.82 10.16
C TRP A 324 -19.72 -7.28 10.57
N ARG A 325 -20.73 -7.64 11.38
CA ARG A 325 -20.94 -9.04 11.81
C ARG A 325 -21.07 -10.01 10.64
N ARG A 326 -21.80 -9.63 9.58
CA ARG A 326 -21.98 -10.48 8.39
C ARG A 326 -20.69 -10.59 7.56
N ALA A 327 -20.01 -9.47 7.33
CA ALA A 327 -18.76 -9.46 6.56
C ALA A 327 -17.65 -10.23 7.29
N HIS A 328 -17.46 -9.95 8.58
CA HIS A 328 -16.53 -10.65 9.47
C HIS A 328 -16.73 -12.17 9.42
N ALA A 329 -17.94 -12.66 9.77
CA ALA A 329 -18.21 -14.09 9.82
C ALA A 329 -17.99 -14.79 8.47
N ARG A 330 -18.35 -14.12 7.37
CA ARG A 330 -18.21 -14.69 6.02
C ARG A 330 -16.75 -14.74 5.57
N LEU A 331 -16.01 -13.65 5.73
CA LEU A 331 -14.63 -13.55 5.25
C LEU A 331 -13.68 -14.37 6.12
N GLU A 332 -13.88 -14.41 7.43
CA GLU A 332 -13.07 -15.24 8.33
C GLU A 332 -13.25 -16.74 8.07
N ALA A 333 -14.48 -17.18 7.76
CA ALA A 333 -14.74 -18.55 7.33
C ALA A 333 -13.97 -18.90 6.04
N MET A 334 -13.90 -17.98 5.07
CA MET A 334 -13.13 -18.17 3.84
C MET A 334 -11.61 -18.20 4.07
N ALA A 335 -11.12 -17.48 5.07
CA ALA A 335 -9.69 -17.44 5.42
C ALA A 335 -9.20 -18.76 6.04
N SER A 336 -10.10 -19.54 6.62
CA SER A 336 -9.78 -20.78 7.35
C SER A 336 -9.77 -22.06 6.48
N LEU A 337 -10.20 -21.96 5.22
CA LEU A 337 -10.19 -23.06 4.24
C LEU A 337 -8.79 -23.32 3.67
#